data_AF-A0A0C2CG59-F1
#
_entry.id   AF-A0A0C2CG59-F1
#
_cell.length_a   1.000
_cell.length_b   1.000
_cell.length_c   1.000
_cell.angle_alpha   90.00
_cell.angle_beta   90.00
_cell.angle_gamma   90.00
#
_symmetry.space_group_name_H-M   'P 1'
#
loop_
_entity.id
_entity.type
_entity.pdbx_description
1 polymer ?
#
loop_
_entity_poly.entity_id
_entity_poly.type
_entity_poly.pdbx_seq_one_letter_code
_entity_poly.pdbx_strand_id
1 'polypeptide(L)'
;AKYHPNKVVYQPSPTWGNHVPVFKFAGVDVKNYRYYDKNTCGFDESGALADIAAIPKGSIILLHACAHNPTGVDPTRDQWKKISEICKKNELFVFFDMAYQGFASGDVDGDAFAARYFIEQGHNICLAQSFAKNMGLY
;
A
#
# COMPACT_ATOMS: atom_id res chain seq x y z
N ALA A 1 -14.04 11.36 1.57
CA ALA A 1 -14.10 12.81 1.26
C ALA A 1 -14.57 13.72 2.41
N LYS A 2 -15.51 13.30 3.28
CA LYS A 2 -16.07 14.17 4.35
C LYS A 2 -15.10 14.45 5.52
N TYR A 3 -14.17 13.53 5.79
CA TYR A 3 -13.37 13.54 7.03
C TYR A 3 -11.85 13.67 6.82
N HIS A 4 -11.38 13.69 5.57
CA HIS A 4 -9.96 13.88 5.24
C HIS A 4 -9.82 15.03 4.23
N PRO A 5 -8.97 16.04 4.50
CA PRO A 5 -8.91 17.26 3.70
C PRO A 5 -8.35 17.01 2.28
N ASN A 6 -7.39 16.09 2.16
CA ASN A 6 -6.82 15.72 0.87
C ASN A 6 -7.67 14.64 0.20
N LYS A 7 -8.09 14.91 -1.04
CA LYS A 7 -8.95 14.03 -1.85
C LYS A 7 -8.19 13.30 -2.95
N VAL A 8 -6.89 13.06 -2.77
CA VAL A 8 -6.08 12.31 -3.73
C VAL A 8 -5.45 11.13 -3.02
N VAL A 9 -5.66 9.93 -3.56
CA VAL A 9 -4.95 8.71 -3.18
C VAL A 9 -3.91 8.35 -4.23
N TYR A 10 -2.73 7.97 -3.76
CA TYR A 10 -1.64 7.46 -4.58
C TYR A 10 -1.58 5.94 -4.44
N GLN A 11 -1.77 5.22 -5.53
CA GLN A 11 -1.77 3.76 -5.59
C GLN A 11 -0.58 3.24 -6.42
N PRO A 12 -0.13 1.98 -6.23
CA PRO A 12 0.94 1.43 -7.04
C PRO A 12 0.51 1.29 -8.50
N SER A 13 1.48 1.34 -9.41
CA SER A 13 1.29 1.03 -10.83
C SER A 13 2.05 -0.26 -11.19
N PRO A 14 1.35 -1.36 -11.55
CA PRO A 14 -0.11 -1.54 -11.54
C PRO A 14 -0.68 -1.79 -10.12
N THR A 15 -2.00 -1.95 -10.01
CA THR A 15 -2.69 -2.37 -8.78
C THR A 15 -3.97 -3.16 -9.10
N TRP A 16 -4.71 -3.63 -8.09
CA TRP A 16 -6.01 -4.31 -8.27
C TRP A 16 -7.00 -3.40 -8.99
N GLY A 17 -7.62 -3.93 -10.05
CA GLY A 17 -8.44 -3.13 -10.99
C GLY A 17 -9.61 -2.36 -10.35
N ASN A 18 -10.10 -2.81 -9.19
CA ASN A 18 -11.21 -2.15 -8.51
C ASN A 18 -10.80 -1.00 -7.59
N HIS A 19 -9.51 -0.75 -7.34
CA HIS A 19 -9.10 0.40 -6.53
C HIS A 19 -9.60 1.72 -7.11
N VAL A 20 -9.40 1.93 -8.42
CA VAL A 20 -9.85 3.16 -9.10
C VAL A 20 -11.36 3.41 -8.96
N PRO A 21 -12.26 2.49 -9.33
CA PRO A 21 -13.70 2.73 -9.18
C PRO A 21 -14.13 2.89 -7.72
N VAL A 22 -13.54 2.17 -6.76
CA VAL A 22 -13.86 2.31 -5.32
C VAL A 22 -13.54 3.72 -4.82
N PHE A 23 -12.33 4.22 -5.09
CA PHE A 23 -11.94 5.56 -4.64
C PHE A 23 -12.73 6.67 -5.35
N LYS A 24 -12.95 6.54 -6.66
CA LYS A 24 -13.77 7.49 -7.41
C LYS A 24 -15.21 7.55 -6.90
N PHE A 25 -15.81 6.40 -6.58
CA PHE A 25 -17.14 6.33 -5.98
C PHE A 25 -17.19 7.07 -4.62
N ALA A 26 -16.11 6.98 -3.84
CA ALA A 26 -15.96 7.71 -2.58
C ALA A 26 -15.63 9.22 -2.73
N GLY A 27 -15.57 9.73 -3.97
CA GLY A 27 -15.21 11.12 -4.27
C GLY A 27 -13.74 11.44 -3.99
N VAL A 28 -12.84 10.46 -4.18
CA VAL A 28 -11.39 10.57 -4.02
C VAL A 28 -10.73 10.35 -5.39
N ASP A 29 -9.94 11.32 -5.83
CA ASP A 29 -9.13 11.24 -7.04
C ASP A 29 -7.98 10.26 -6.86
N VAL A 30 -7.52 9.68 -7.96
CA VAL A 30 -6.49 8.64 -7.95
C VAL A 30 -5.30 9.08 -8.80
N LYS A 31 -4.11 8.99 -8.20
CA LYS A 31 -2.81 9.11 -8.86
C LYS A 31 -2.00 7.84 -8.61
N ASN A 32 -0.92 7.67 -9.35
CA ASN A 32 -0.08 6.49 -9.24
C ASN A 32 1.33 6.84 -8.79
N TYR A 33 2.00 5.88 -8.16
CA TYR A 33 3.46 5.85 -7.99
C TYR A 33 4.03 4.59 -8.64
N ARG A 34 5.28 4.64 -9.11
CA ARG A 34 5.97 3.47 -9.68
C ARG A 34 6.07 2.34 -8.67
N TYR A 35 5.94 1.11 -9.14
CA TYR A 35 5.95 -0.07 -8.27
C TYR A 35 6.63 -1.27 -8.92
N TYR A 36 6.21 -1.65 -10.12
CA TYR A 36 6.72 -2.84 -10.81
C TYR A 36 7.65 -2.46 -11.96
N ASP A 37 8.87 -2.99 -11.95
CA ASP A 37 9.80 -2.88 -13.06
C ASP A 37 9.63 -4.08 -14.01
N LYS A 38 9.23 -3.79 -15.25
CA LYS A 38 9.00 -4.81 -16.30
C LYS A 38 10.28 -5.48 -16.78
N ASN A 39 11.44 -4.84 -16.62
CA ASN A 39 12.71 -5.38 -17.08
C ASN A 39 13.26 -6.42 -16.10
N THR A 40 13.09 -6.18 -14.80
CA THR A 40 13.56 -7.08 -13.74
C THR A 40 12.47 -7.99 -13.18
N CYS A 41 11.21 -7.75 -13.55
CA CYS A 41 10.03 -8.38 -12.95
C CYS A 41 9.97 -8.24 -11.42
N GLY A 42 10.57 -7.16 -10.90
CA GLY A 42 10.73 -6.91 -9.47
C GLY A 42 10.14 -5.58 -9.03
N PHE A 43 10.36 -5.25 -7.75
CA PHE A 43 9.94 -3.98 -7.18
C PHE A 43 10.89 -2.88 -7.65
N ASP A 44 10.37 -1.87 -8.35
CA ASP A 44 11.12 -0.66 -8.75
C ASP A 44 11.37 0.21 -7.51
N GLU A 45 12.28 -0.21 -6.65
CA GLU A 45 12.58 0.51 -5.41
C GLU A 45 12.97 1.96 -5.69
N SER A 46 13.83 2.19 -6.68
CA SER A 46 14.32 3.53 -7.00
C SER A 46 13.20 4.47 -7.44
N GLY A 47 12.33 4.01 -8.34
CA GLY A 47 11.22 4.79 -8.84
C GLY A 47 10.11 4.95 -7.82
N ALA A 48 9.80 3.89 -7.05
CA ALA A 48 8.81 3.93 -5.99
C ALA A 48 9.20 4.94 -4.90
N LEU A 49 10.43 4.87 -4.37
CA LEU A 49 10.88 5.79 -3.33
C LEU A 49 10.93 7.25 -3.82
N ALA A 50 11.35 7.47 -5.07
CA ALA A 50 11.36 8.81 -5.67
C ALA A 50 9.95 9.39 -5.80
N ASP A 51 8.99 8.60 -6.28
CA ASP A 51 7.60 9.04 -6.44
C ASP A 51 6.92 9.26 -5.09
N ILE A 52 7.11 8.36 -4.13
CA ILE A 52 6.54 8.47 -2.78
C ILE A 52 7.09 9.71 -2.07
N ALA A 53 8.37 10.03 -2.24
CA ALA A 53 8.98 11.24 -1.68
C ALA A 53 8.41 12.52 -2.31
N ALA A 54 7.92 12.46 -3.55
CA ALA A 54 7.29 13.58 -4.26
C ALA A 54 5.78 13.71 -3.98
N ILE A 55 5.17 12.76 -3.25
CA ILE A 55 3.75 12.87 -2.88
C ILE A 55 3.54 14.10 -1.99
N PRO A 56 2.56 14.98 -2.30
CA PRO A 56 2.27 16.15 -1.49
C PRO A 56 1.94 15.79 -0.05
N LYS A 57 2.50 16.57 0.88
CA LYS A 57 2.31 16.40 2.32
C LYS A 57 0.83 16.18 2.70
N GLY A 58 0.58 15.21 3.57
CA GLY A 58 -0.79 14.90 4.03
C GLY A 58 -1.65 14.13 3.02
N SER A 59 -1.15 13.78 1.84
CA SER A 59 -1.91 12.99 0.85
C SER A 59 -2.07 11.53 1.31
N ILE A 60 -2.97 10.79 0.67
CA ILE A 60 -3.23 9.38 1.00
C ILE A 60 -2.34 8.49 0.13
N ILE A 61 -1.71 7.47 0.73
CA ILE A 61 -1.00 6.41 0.00
C ILE A 61 -1.68 5.06 0.27
N LEU A 62 -1.99 4.33 -0.80
CA LEU A 62 -2.50 2.97 -0.75
C LEU A 62 -1.33 1.99 -0.87
N LEU A 63 -1.22 1.07 0.07
CA LEU A 63 -0.19 0.03 0.13
C LEU A 63 -0.85 -1.35 0.21
N HIS A 64 -0.36 -2.34 -0.53
CA HIS A 64 -0.76 -3.74 -0.33
C HIS A 64 0.14 -4.30 0.78
N ALA A 65 -0.44 -4.86 1.83
CA ALA A 65 0.33 -5.31 2.99
C ALA A 65 1.28 -6.47 2.64
N CYS A 66 0.82 -7.37 1.76
CA CYS A 66 1.53 -8.51 1.21
C CYS A 66 0.75 -9.07 0.00
N ALA A 67 1.39 -9.95 -0.78
CA ALA A 67 0.88 -10.56 -2.01
C ALA A 67 0.24 -9.53 -2.94
N HIS A 68 1.03 -8.54 -3.36
CA HIS A 68 0.56 -7.46 -4.22
C HIS A 68 -0.19 -7.98 -5.44
N ASN A 69 -1.42 -7.50 -5.64
CA ASN A 69 -2.25 -7.86 -6.79
C ASN A 69 -2.16 -6.74 -7.85
N PRO A 70 -1.74 -7.03 -9.10
CA PRO A 70 -1.66 -8.37 -9.72
C PRO A 70 -0.27 -8.99 -9.83
N THR A 71 0.79 -8.34 -9.34
CA THR A 71 2.16 -8.69 -9.73
C THR A 71 2.78 -9.83 -8.92
N GLY A 72 2.30 -10.08 -7.70
CA GLY A 72 2.92 -10.98 -6.73
C GLY A 72 4.25 -10.48 -6.16
N VAL A 73 4.66 -9.25 -6.49
CA VAL A 73 5.94 -8.67 -6.07
C VAL A 73 5.72 -7.79 -4.85
N ASP A 74 6.38 -8.11 -3.74
CA ASP A 74 6.31 -7.34 -2.50
C ASP A 74 7.66 -6.69 -2.16
N PRO A 75 7.68 -5.49 -1.54
CA PRO A 75 8.90 -4.93 -0.98
C PRO A 75 9.49 -5.84 0.10
N THR A 76 10.81 -5.92 0.15
CA THR A 76 11.51 -6.56 1.27
C THR A 76 11.30 -5.78 2.57
N ARG A 77 11.62 -6.40 3.72
CA ARG A 77 11.51 -5.73 5.02
C ARG A 77 12.30 -4.42 5.08
N ASP A 78 13.50 -4.38 4.49
CA ASP A 78 14.32 -3.16 4.47
C ASP A 78 13.77 -2.10 3.52
N GLN A 79 13.14 -2.51 2.41
CA GLN A 79 12.44 -1.59 1.53
C GLN A 79 11.20 -1.00 2.21
N TRP A 80 10.43 -1.81 2.95
CA TRP A 80 9.32 -1.32 3.77
C TRP A 80 9.74 -0.29 4.81
N LYS A 81 10.92 -0.45 5.44
CA LYS A 81 11.47 0.55 6.37
C LYS A 81 11.68 1.89 5.67
N LYS A 82 12.29 1.89 4.48
CA LYS A 82 12.48 3.12 3.69
C LYS A 82 11.16 3.76 3.29
N ILE A 83 10.17 2.97 2.86
CA ILE A 83 8.83 3.48 2.53
C ILE A 83 8.19 4.13 3.77
N SER A 84 8.26 3.47 4.92
CA SER A 84 7.74 3.99 6.20
C SER A 84 8.37 5.33 6.58
N GLU A 85 9.69 5.46 6.47
CA GLU A 85 10.42 6.69 6.75
C GLU A 85 9.95 7.86 5.87
N ILE A 86 9.81 7.63 4.56
CA ILE A 86 9.34 8.66 3.62
C ILE A 86 7.88 9.03 3.91
N CYS A 87 7.01 8.04 4.14
CA CYS A 87 5.61 8.28 4.47
C CYS A 87 5.49 9.14 5.75
N LYS A 88 6.32 8.85 6.77
CA LYS A 88 6.33 9.61 8.03
C LYS A 88 6.82 11.03 7.82
N LYS A 89 7.92 11.20 7.08
CA LYS A 89 8.50 12.52 6.76
C LYS A 89 7.51 13.42 6.01
N ASN A 90 6.75 12.85 5.08
CA ASN A 90 5.76 13.58 4.29
C ASN A 90 4.37 13.61 4.95
N GLU A 91 4.23 13.11 6.17
CA GLU A 91 2.94 13.00 6.90
C GLU A 91 1.85 12.37 6.03
N LEU A 92 2.19 11.35 5.25
CA LEU A 92 1.23 10.66 4.38
C LEU A 92 0.25 9.85 5.24
N PHE A 93 -1.03 9.90 4.87
CA PHE A 93 -2.03 9.01 5.46
C PHE A 93 -1.94 7.64 4.80
N VAL A 94 -1.50 6.65 5.57
CA VAL A 94 -1.24 5.30 5.06
C VAL A 94 -2.51 4.45 5.12
N PHE A 95 -2.94 3.96 3.96
CA PHE A 95 -4.05 3.02 3.82
C PHE A 95 -3.52 1.67 3.33
N PHE A 96 -3.55 0.67 4.20
CA PHE A 96 -3.25 -0.71 3.81
C PHE A 96 -4.48 -1.46 3.27
N ASP A 97 -4.30 -2.16 2.15
CA ASP A 97 -5.14 -3.29 1.73
C ASP A 97 -4.44 -4.59 2.12
N MET A 98 -5.07 -5.38 2.99
CA MET A 98 -4.54 -6.64 3.53
C MET A 98 -5.53 -7.79 3.29
N ALA A 99 -5.61 -8.22 2.02
CA ALA A 99 -6.53 -9.28 1.60
C ALA A 99 -5.98 -10.71 1.72
N TYR A 100 -4.67 -10.87 1.96
CA TYR A 100 -3.95 -12.15 1.80
C TYR A 100 -3.14 -12.57 3.04
N GLN A 101 -3.41 -12.01 4.22
CA GLN A 101 -2.68 -12.36 5.44
C GLN A 101 -2.77 -13.87 5.76
N GLY A 102 -1.62 -14.52 5.87
CA GLY A 102 -1.46 -15.97 6.05
C GLY A 102 -1.50 -16.75 4.75
N PHE A 103 -2.07 -16.20 3.67
CA PHE A 103 -2.14 -16.84 2.36
C PHE A 103 -0.87 -16.56 1.52
N ALA A 104 -0.17 -15.46 1.77
CA ALA A 104 1.00 -15.08 0.98
C ALA A 104 2.21 -15.96 1.30
N SER A 105 2.53 -16.14 2.58
CA SER A 105 3.70 -16.93 3.02
C SER A 105 3.37 -18.20 3.81
N GLY A 106 2.12 -18.36 4.27
CA GLY A 106 1.76 -19.37 5.27
C GLY A 106 1.98 -18.90 6.72
N ASP A 107 2.56 -17.72 6.93
CA ASP A 107 2.79 -17.10 8.23
C ASP A 107 1.98 -15.81 8.38
N VAL A 108 0.98 -15.85 9.28
CA VAL A 108 0.08 -14.74 9.57
C VAL A 108 0.81 -13.52 10.16
N ASP A 109 1.89 -13.75 10.92
CA ASP A 109 2.67 -12.68 11.53
C ASP A 109 3.66 -12.08 10.53
N GLY A 110 4.29 -12.93 9.71
CA GLY A 110 5.14 -12.53 8.60
C GLY A 110 4.41 -11.64 7.60
N ASP A 111 3.20 -12.05 7.20
CA ASP A 111 2.37 -11.33 6.22
C ASP A 111 1.82 -9.99 6.75
N ALA A 112 1.80 -9.80 8.07
CA ALA A 112 1.39 -8.55 8.73
C ALA A 112 2.56 -7.61 9.04
N PHE A 113 3.80 -7.97 8.67
CA PHE A 113 5.00 -7.21 9.02
C PHE A 113 4.89 -5.72 8.67
N ALA A 114 4.51 -5.39 7.43
CA ALA A 114 4.49 -4.00 6.97
C ALA A 114 3.51 -3.15 7.80
N ALA A 115 2.27 -3.61 7.98
CA ALA A 115 1.27 -2.89 8.76
C ALA A 115 1.70 -2.69 10.22
N ARG A 116 2.23 -3.74 10.87
CA ARG A 116 2.71 -3.67 12.26
C ARG A 116 3.91 -2.74 12.41
N TYR A 117 4.87 -2.81 11.48
CA TYR A 117 6.04 -1.94 11.49
C TYR A 117 5.64 -0.47 11.33
N PHE A 118 4.67 -0.14 10.46
CA PHE A 118 4.18 1.23 10.34
C PHE A 118 3.52 1.72 11.63
N ILE A 119 2.73 0.88 12.30
CA ILE A 119 2.17 1.23 13.62
C ILE A 119 3.28 1.48 14.64
N GLU A 120 4.30 0.61 14.70
CA GLU A 120 5.46 0.73 15.59
C GLU A 120 6.24 2.04 15.34
N GLN A 121 6.36 2.45 14.07
CA GLN A 121 6.99 3.73 13.71
C GLN A 121 6.09 4.95 13.97
N GLY A 122 4.90 4.77 14.56
CA GLY A 122 4.01 5.85 14.97
C GLY A 122 3.10 6.39 13.87
N HIS A 123 2.87 5.63 12.80
CA HIS A 123 1.89 5.99 11.78
C HIS A 123 0.47 5.76 12.30
N ASN A 124 -0.44 6.70 12.00
CA ASN A 124 -1.87 6.44 12.07
C ASN A 124 -2.31 5.83 10.73
N ILE A 125 -2.71 4.57 10.74
CA ILE A 125 -3.08 3.85 9.52
C ILE A 125 -4.60 3.64 9.40
N CYS A 126 -5.07 3.51 8.18
CA CYS A 126 -6.31 2.80 7.86
C CYS A 126 -5.96 1.43 7.29
N LEU A 127 -6.75 0.40 7.60
CA LEU A 127 -6.52 -0.95 7.10
C LEU A 127 -7.85 -1.57 6.66
N ALA A 128 -7.92 -2.01 5.41
CA ALA A 128 -8.97 -2.88 4.90
C ALA A 128 -8.48 -4.33 4.98
N GLN A 129 -9.25 -5.20 5.60
CA GLN A 129 -8.92 -6.62 5.77
C GLN A 129 -9.96 -7.49 5.07
N SER A 130 -9.52 -8.55 4.40
CA SER A 130 -10.40 -9.55 3.81
C SER A 130 -10.18 -10.91 4.44
N PHE A 131 -11.27 -11.64 4.67
CA PHE A 131 -11.25 -13.06 5.05
C PHE A 131 -11.64 -14.00 3.91
N ALA A 132 -11.94 -13.45 2.73
CA ALA A 132 -12.43 -14.24 1.60
C ALA A 132 -11.39 -15.27 1.12
N LYS A 133 -10.09 -14.96 1.22
CA LYS A 133 -9.01 -15.81 0.70
C LYS A 133 -8.46 -16.73 1.79
N ASN A 134 -7.97 -16.14 2.87
CA ASN A 134 -7.32 -16.90 3.95
C ASN A 134 -8.28 -17.84 4.71
N MET A 135 -9.59 -17.58 4.70
CA MET A 135 -10.62 -18.45 5.30
C MET A 135 -11.58 -19.06 4.26
N GLY A 136 -11.41 -18.75 2.96
CA GLY A 136 -12.29 -19.27 1.90
C GLY A 136 -13.75 -18.78 1.97
N LEU A 137 -14.00 -17.63 2.60
CA LEU A 137 -15.35 -17.07 2.79
C LEU A 137 -15.77 -16.17 1.61
N TYR A 138 -15.93 -16.76 0.43
CA TYR A 138 -16.38 -16.08 -0.79
C TYR A 138 -17.90 -16.05 -0.94
#